data_AF-A0AAD5EU91-F1
#
_entry.id   AF-A0AAD5EU91-F1
#
_cell.length_a   1.000
_cell.length_b   1.000
_cell.length_c   1.000
_cell.angle_alpha   90.00
_cell.angle_beta   90.00
_cell.angle_gamma   90.00
#
_symmetry.space_group_name_H-M   'P 1'
#
loop_
_entity.id
_entity.type
_entity.pdbx_description
1 polymer ?
#
loop_
_entity_poly.entity_id
_entity_poly.type
_entity_poly.pdbx_seq_one_letter_code
_entity_poly.pdbx_strand_id
1 'polypeptide(L)'
;MSGRLPTPGPGQGSYGQFPLSVAQSDLQPSPPPPQDPRQAALRKLKERMPKNEDEWQKARQTHHFATAADVYRTVSSLVQDVDDRLLPQHLRRFVCLTVCCVDHHCGDKKRAYSDYQAHIGRKLGELTIDNYMHLVRSVIGLMDELYPTLRHLAFEGVLLFASLSLSDMDYYRREPAEFKLCFSKIKIVPEEHASLALYPPFLVISRRPEYWDKYDLVCEALKIRCLPKAELLRFTSVLESKKPVPHALPSPHPPRKRLYDVVRDMWVDEDHANTTTCLDTEVMFPISDRITGYKVFRIPETIQQEAAEAGKVQDGCERQDLRNAVIFRFGWSSCHSIVAKHIYDELEVQLGILSPGIVHGNQFYFRHDSGATRIPNGWVCVIIPTILTVEQVTVTLSYGDVQQDIVWCNDSGLLLGPGTTLSIPNVVYYLSISFPY
;
A
#
# COMPACT_ATOMS: atom_id res chain seq x y z
N MET A 1 23.14 78.61 16.54
CA MET A 1 24.13 79.00 17.58
C MET A 1 23.40 79.11 18.91
N SER A 2 24.07 78.67 20.00
CA SER A 2 23.80 78.76 21.45
C SER A 2 22.79 79.79 21.95
N GLY A 3 22.07 79.64 23.07
CA GLY A 3 22.15 78.70 24.20
C GLY A 3 21.47 79.32 25.45
N ARG A 4 21.40 78.51 26.53
CA ARG A 4 21.14 78.84 27.95
C ARG A 4 19.72 79.11 28.47
N LEU A 5 19.35 78.30 29.48
CA LEU A 5 18.40 78.55 30.57
C LEU A 5 18.99 79.52 31.62
N PRO A 6 18.15 80.04 32.56
CA PRO A 6 18.44 79.76 33.98
C PRO A 6 17.20 79.50 34.87
N THR A 7 17.41 78.65 35.88
CA THR A 7 16.59 78.35 37.08
C THR A 7 16.84 79.38 38.21
N PRO A 8 15.97 79.54 39.24
CA PRO A 8 16.10 78.75 40.50
C PRO A 8 14.79 78.47 41.29
N GLY A 9 14.80 77.44 42.17
CA GLY A 9 13.73 77.09 43.15
C GLY A 9 13.73 77.98 44.41
N PRO A 10 13.33 77.53 45.63
CA PRO A 10 12.62 76.31 46.07
C PRO A 10 11.34 76.62 46.91
N GLY A 11 10.48 75.63 47.20
CA GLY A 11 9.34 75.80 48.12
C GLY A 11 8.83 74.48 48.66
N GLN A 12 9.07 74.25 49.95
CA GLN A 12 8.66 73.08 50.72
C GLN A 12 7.13 72.99 50.91
N GLY A 13 6.62 71.77 51.08
CA GLY A 13 5.28 71.51 51.60
C GLY A 13 5.06 70.00 51.76
N SER A 14 5.28 69.49 52.97
CA SER A 14 5.11 68.08 53.34
C SER A 14 3.87 67.88 54.22
N TYR A 15 3.32 66.66 54.13
CA TYR A 15 2.38 65.94 55.01
C TYR A 15 0.87 66.18 54.91
N GLY A 16 0.20 65.11 54.47
CA GLY A 16 -1.17 64.73 54.82
C GLY A 16 -1.39 63.25 54.51
N GLN A 17 -1.36 62.39 55.55
CA GLN A 17 -1.74 60.96 55.52
C GLN A 17 -3.23 60.81 55.15
N PHE A 18 -3.68 59.75 54.46
CA PHE A 18 -4.27 58.50 54.97
C PHE A 18 -4.85 57.72 53.74
N PRO A 19 -5.22 56.42 53.79
CA PRO A 19 -4.76 55.30 54.62
C PRO A 19 -4.37 54.05 53.79
N LEU A 20 -3.55 53.17 54.39
CA LEU A 20 -3.35 51.78 53.98
C LEU A 20 -4.66 50.98 54.13
N SER A 21 -5.26 50.59 53.00
CA SER A 21 -6.21 49.47 52.95
C SER A 21 -5.51 48.28 52.33
N VAL A 22 -5.22 47.29 53.18
CA VAL A 22 -4.89 45.93 52.78
C VAL A 22 -6.20 45.29 52.31
N ALA A 23 -6.37 45.11 51.00
CA ALA A 23 -7.39 44.23 50.45
C ALA A 23 -6.93 43.68 49.11
N GLN A 24 -6.70 42.36 49.12
CA GLN A 24 -6.91 41.41 48.04
C GLN A 24 -6.08 41.58 46.75
N SER A 25 -5.13 40.67 46.59
CA SER A 25 -4.53 40.24 45.34
C SER A 25 -5.60 39.82 44.33
N ASP A 26 -6.13 40.77 43.57
CA ASP A 26 -6.70 40.46 42.27
C ASP A 26 -5.55 40.21 41.32
N LEU A 27 -5.16 38.93 41.24
CA LEU A 27 -4.40 38.33 40.15
C LEU A 27 -5.17 38.60 38.85
N GLN A 28 -4.96 39.79 38.29
CA GLN A 28 -5.33 40.09 36.92
C GLN A 28 -4.50 39.14 36.04
N PRO A 29 -5.12 38.20 35.31
CA PRO A 29 -4.36 37.28 34.48
C PRO A 29 -3.61 38.12 33.46
N SER A 30 -2.29 37.98 33.45
CA SER A 30 -1.43 38.62 32.46
C SER A 30 -2.00 38.32 31.07
N PRO A 31 -2.06 39.31 30.15
CA PRO A 31 -2.48 39.04 28.78
C PRO A 31 -1.61 37.89 28.24
N PRO A 32 -2.21 36.87 27.58
CA PRO A 32 -1.44 35.74 27.09
C PRO A 32 -0.30 36.28 26.21
N PRO A 33 0.91 35.69 26.30
CA PRO A 33 2.06 36.14 25.52
C PRO A 33 1.64 36.24 24.04
N PRO A 34 2.16 37.23 23.28
CA PRO A 34 1.79 37.44 21.90
C PRO A 34 1.95 36.12 21.13
N GLN A 35 0.81 35.52 20.79
CA GLN A 35 0.76 34.23 20.14
C GLN A 35 1.22 34.44 18.70
N ASP A 36 2.29 33.76 18.29
CA ASP A 36 2.70 33.78 16.88
C ASP A 36 1.50 33.28 16.05
N PRO A 37 0.94 34.09 15.12
CA PRO A 37 -0.14 33.67 14.24
C PRO A 37 0.17 32.37 13.49
N ARG A 38 1.45 32.03 13.34
CA ARG A 38 1.95 30.82 12.68
C ARG A 38 1.76 29.56 13.54
N GLN A 39 2.02 29.64 14.84
CA GLN A 39 1.71 28.54 15.78
C GLN A 39 0.21 28.27 15.89
N ALA A 40 -0.64 29.27 15.59
CA ALA A 40 -2.08 29.10 15.59
C ALA A 40 -2.57 28.08 14.55
N ALA A 41 -1.86 27.92 13.41
CA ALA A 41 -2.24 26.97 12.37
C ALA A 41 -2.07 25.51 12.82
N LEU A 42 -0.93 25.18 13.43
CA LEU A 42 -0.69 23.85 14.02
C LEU A 42 -1.58 23.58 15.22
N ARG A 43 -1.82 24.60 16.06
CA ARG A 43 -2.76 24.47 17.20
C ARG A 43 -4.17 24.15 16.71
N LYS A 44 -4.68 24.89 15.73
CA LYS A 44 -5.99 24.64 15.11
C LYS A 44 -6.04 23.28 14.44
N LEU A 45 -4.96 22.86 13.76
CA LEU A 45 -4.88 21.53 13.18
C LEU A 45 -4.99 20.46 14.28
N LYS A 46 -4.20 20.56 15.34
CA LYS A 46 -4.23 19.63 16.48
C LYS A 46 -5.59 19.58 17.18
N GLU A 47 -6.32 20.70 17.23
CA GLU A 47 -7.68 20.77 17.77
C GLU A 47 -8.72 20.11 16.85
N ARG A 48 -8.52 20.18 15.52
CA ARG A 48 -9.43 19.60 14.53
C ARG A 48 -9.17 18.14 14.22
N MET A 49 -7.94 17.67 14.41
CA MET A 49 -7.55 16.31 14.08
C MET A 49 -8.27 15.29 14.96
N PRO A 50 -9.04 14.36 14.36
CA PRO A 50 -9.71 13.32 15.13
C PRO A 50 -8.71 12.37 15.79
N LYS A 51 -9.01 11.94 17.03
CA LYS A 51 -8.13 11.08 17.84
C LYS A 51 -8.56 9.63 17.91
N ASN A 52 -9.84 9.36 17.62
CA ASN A 52 -10.44 8.03 17.65
C ASN A 52 -11.43 7.87 16.48
N GLU A 53 -11.91 6.65 16.26
CA GLU A 53 -12.78 6.32 15.12
C GLU A 53 -14.10 7.12 15.14
N ASP A 54 -14.73 7.27 16.30
CA ASP A 54 -15.98 8.01 16.43
C ASP A 54 -15.81 9.49 16.05
N GLU A 55 -14.71 10.10 16.46
CA GLU A 55 -14.34 11.45 16.06
C GLU A 55 -14.06 11.54 14.55
N TRP A 56 -13.42 10.52 13.94
CA TRP A 56 -13.20 10.48 12.49
C TRP A 56 -14.51 10.45 11.73
N GLN A 57 -15.44 9.58 12.12
CA GLN A 57 -16.76 9.49 11.51
C GLN A 57 -17.53 10.81 11.62
N LYS A 58 -17.50 11.46 12.80
CA LYS A 58 -18.15 12.77 13.00
C LYS A 58 -17.48 13.88 12.19
N ALA A 59 -16.15 13.88 12.10
CA ALA A 59 -15.42 14.89 11.35
C ALA A 59 -15.69 14.74 9.84
N ARG A 60 -15.69 13.51 9.32
CA ARG A 60 -16.06 13.19 7.94
C ARG A 60 -17.45 13.71 7.53
N GLN A 61 -18.43 13.71 8.45
CA GLN A 61 -19.76 14.29 8.19
C GLN A 61 -19.70 15.79 7.89
N THR A 62 -18.82 16.51 8.58
CA THR A 62 -18.63 17.96 8.40
C THR A 62 -18.01 18.31 7.04
N HIS A 63 -17.22 17.37 6.49
CA HIS A 63 -16.51 17.54 5.22
C HIS A 63 -17.19 16.83 4.04
N HIS A 64 -18.44 16.37 4.19
CA HIS A 64 -19.16 15.61 3.17
C HIS A 64 -18.32 14.43 2.64
N PHE A 65 -17.76 13.66 3.56
CA PHE A 65 -16.90 12.53 3.28
C PHE A 65 -17.18 11.36 4.23
N ALA A 66 -18.45 11.16 4.62
CA ALA A 66 -18.84 10.16 5.62
C ALA A 66 -19.46 8.89 5.02
N THR A 67 -20.15 9.00 3.88
CA THR A 67 -20.78 7.87 3.21
C THR A 67 -20.08 7.55 1.91
N ALA A 68 -20.17 6.31 1.42
CA ALA A 68 -19.63 5.93 0.11
C ALA A 68 -20.11 6.87 -1.03
N ALA A 69 -21.38 7.29 -0.98
CA ALA A 69 -21.92 8.23 -1.96
C ALA A 69 -21.26 9.62 -1.87
N ASP A 70 -20.99 10.09 -0.66
CA ASP A 70 -20.32 11.37 -0.43
C ASP A 70 -18.85 11.31 -0.83
N VAL A 71 -18.15 10.20 -0.54
CA VAL A 71 -16.78 9.94 -0.99
C VAL A 71 -16.69 10.00 -2.51
N TYR A 72 -17.54 9.25 -3.20
CA TYR A 72 -17.59 9.26 -4.66
C TYR A 72 -17.86 10.67 -5.19
N ARG A 73 -18.83 11.38 -4.62
CA ARG A 73 -19.18 12.74 -5.06
C ARG A 73 -18.00 13.70 -4.87
N THR A 74 -17.39 13.71 -3.70
CA THR A 74 -16.24 14.57 -3.37
C THR A 74 -15.06 14.30 -4.30
N VAL A 75 -14.69 13.03 -4.49
CA VAL A 75 -13.56 12.65 -5.35
C VAL A 75 -13.89 12.92 -6.82
N SER A 76 -15.10 12.61 -7.28
CA SER A 76 -15.54 12.92 -8.65
C SER A 76 -15.52 14.42 -8.92
N SER A 77 -16.00 15.25 -7.99
CA SER A 77 -15.96 16.72 -8.12
C SER A 77 -14.52 17.25 -8.10
N LEU A 78 -13.62 16.61 -7.35
CA LEU A 78 -12.19 16.91 -7.44
C LEU A 78 -11.58 16.46 -8.76
N VAL A 79 -11.97 15.33 -9.34
CA VAL A 79 -11.41 14.84 -10.61
C VAL A 79 -11.95 15.62 -11.81
N GLN A 80 -13.25 15.90 -11.85
CA GLN A 80 -13.89 16.60 -12.97
C GLN A 80 -13.72 18.12 -12.90
N ASP A 81 -13.21 18.63 -11.77
CA ASP A 81 -13.01 20.07 -11.51
C ASP A 81 -14.30 20.90 -11.69
N VAL A 82 -15.45 20.28 -11.41
CA VAL A 82 -16.76 20.94 -11.51
C VAL A 82 -16.94 21.86 -10.31
N ASP A 83 -17.36 23.11 -10.57
CA ASP A 83 -17.68 24.10 -9.53
C ASP A 83 -18.99 23.78 -8.80
N ASP A 84 -18.97 22.67 -8.09
CA ASP A 84 -19.98 22.27 -7.14
C ASP A 84 -19.67 23.00 -5.83
N ARG A 85 -20.47 24.00 -5.40
CA ARG A 85 -20.22 24.91 -4.25
C ARG A 85 -19.94 24.23 -2.89
N LEU A 86 -19.91 22.90 -2.88
CA LEU A 86 -19.69 22.00 -1.76
C LEU A 86 -18.21 21.78 -1.42
N LEU A 87 -17.29 21.89 -2.41
CA LEU A 87 -15.86 21.71 -2.15
C LEU A 87 -15.18 23.02 -1.73
N PRO A 88 -14.35 23.02 -0.68
CA PRO A 88 -13.60 24.22 -0.32
C PRO A 88 -12.64 24.66 -1.42
N GLN A 89 -12.65 25.96 -1.74
CA GLN A 89 -11.82 26.54 -2.82
C GLN A 89 -10.31 26.28 -2.63
N HIS A 90 -9.85 26.22 -1.38
CA HIS A 90 -8.44 25.94 -1.08
C HIS A 90 -8.02 24.52 -1.49
N LEU A 91 -8.90 23.53 -1.35
CA LEU A 91 -8.64 22.15 -1.76
C LEU A 91 -8.55 22.04 -3.29
N ARG A 92 -9.49 22.67 -4.02
CA ARG A 92 -9.40 22.75 -5.48
C ARG A 92 -8.11 23.40 -5.95
N ARG A 93 -7.76 24.54 -5.35
CA ARG A 93 -6.52 25.23 -5.67
C ARG A 93 -5.29 24.35 -5.43
N PHE A 94 -5.28 23.57 -4.35
CA PHE A 94 -4.22 22.62 -4.05
C PHE A 94 -4.10 21.55 -5.16
N VAL A 95 -5.22 20.94 -5.58
CA VAL A 95 -5.22 19.94 -6.65
C VAL A 95 -4.80 20.56 -7.99
N CYS A 96 -5.27 21.76 -8.34
CA CYS A 96 -4.85 22.46 -9.55
C CYS A 96 -3.35 22.80 -9.56
N LEU A 97 -2.80 23.22 -8.41
CA LEU A 97 -1.36 23.41 -8.27
C LEU A 97 -0.60 22.08 -8.37
N THR A 98 -1.17 20.99 -7.86
CA THR A 98 -0.59 19.64 -8.00
C THR A 98 -0.53 19.21 -9.46
N VAL A 99 -1.59 19.45 -10.24
CA VAL A 99 -1.59 19.23 -11.70
C VAL A 99 -0.53 20.12 -12.37
N CYS A 100 -0.44 21.40 -12.00
CA CYS A 100 0.60 22.31 -12.51
C CYS A 100 2.03 21.79 -12.21
N CYS A 101 2.27 21.20 -11.03
CA CYS A 101 3.57 20.59 -10.70
C CYS A 101 3.95 19.48 -11.69
N VAL A 102 2.98 18.68 -12.13
CA VAL A 102 3.18 17.55 -13.03
C VAL A 102 3.28 18.03 -14.48
N ASP A 103 2.39 18.93 -14.91
CA ASP A 103 2.44 19.54 -16.25
C ASP A 103 3.77 20.29 -16.48
N HIS A 104 4.27 20.98 -15.45
CA HIS A 104 5.57 21.65 -15.49
C HIS A 104 6.74 20.66 -15.64
N HIS A 105 6.64 19.48 -15.03
CA HIS A 105 7.72 18.48 -15.03
C HIS A 105 7.70 17.60 -16.29
N CYS A 106 6.51 17.17 -16.72
CA CYS A 106 6.32 16.25 -17.84
C CYS A 106 6.13 16.94 -19.20
N GLY A 107 5.85 18.25 -19.19
CA GLY A 107 5.47 19.01 -20.37
C GLY A 107 6.14 20.39 -20.43
N ASP A 108 5.49 21.31 -21.16
CA ASP A 108 5.99 22.67 -21.34
C ASP A 108 5.64 23.56 -20.14
N LYS A 109 6.68 24.07 -19.47
CA LYS A 109 6.62 25.07 -18.40
C LYS A 109 5.61 26.20 -18.69
N LYS A 110 5.65 26.79 -19.89
CA LYS A 110 4.80 27.94 -20.24
C LYS A 110 3.33 27.56 -20.29
N ARG A 111 3.04 26.37 -20.84
CA ARG A 111 1.68 25.85 -20.92
C ARG A 111 1.14 25.55 -19.52
N ALA A 112 1.92 24.88 -18.67
CA ALA A 112 1.54 24.58 -17.29
C ALA A 112 1.14 25.84 -16.50
N TYR A 113 1.94 26.92 -16.63
CA TYR A 113 1.63 28.18 -15.97
C TYR A 113 0.41 28.88 -16.55
N SER A 114 0.27 28.88 -17.88
CA SER A 114 -0.88 29.48 -18.56
C SER A 114 -2.18 28.79 -18.13
N ASP A 115 -2.19 27.45 -18.11
CA ASP A 115 -3.35 26.65 -17.71
C ASP A 115 -3.73 26.91 -16.25
N TYR A 116 -2.74 26.96 -15.34
CA TYR A 116 -2.99 27.31 -13.94
C TYR A 116 -3.53 28.73 -13.76
N GLN A 117 -2.96 29.71 -14.46
CA GLN A 117 -3.43 31.10 -14.42
C GLN A 117 -4.84 31.28 -14.96
N ALA A 118 -5.19 30.55 -16.03
CA ALA A 118 -6.54 30.52 -16.58
C ALA A 118 -7.54 29.98 -15.55
N HIS A 119 -7.17 28.91 -14.83
CA HIS A 119 -8.02 28.34 -13.79
C HIS A 119 -8.26 29.30 -12.61
N ILE A 120 -7.22 29.97 -12.10
CA ILE A 120 -7.37 30.92 -10.98
C ILE A 120 -7.94 32.29 -11.38
N GLY A 121 -8.11 32.55 -12.68
CA GLY A 121 -8.61 33.82 -13.20
C GLY A 121 -7.71 35.03 -12.91
N ARG A 122 -6.42 34.82 -12.63
CA ARG A 122 -5.47 35.88 -12.23
C ARG A 122 -4.08 35.62 -12.80
N LYS A 123 -3.44 36.69 -13.31
CA LYS A 123 -2.02 36.67 -13.69
C LYS A 123 -1.13 36.70 -12.45
N LEU A 124 -0.18 35.78 -12.39
CA LEU A 124 0.84 35.68 -11.34
C LEU A 124 2.24 35.70 -11.97
N GLY A 125 3.25 36.16 -11.24
CA GLY A 125 4.63 36.01 -11.70
C GLY A 125 5.06 34.54 -11.67
N GLU A 126 5.93 34.13 -12.60
CA GLU A 126 6.46 32.76 -12.66
C GLU A 126 7.07 32.32 -11.31
N LEU A 127 7.90 33.18 -10.72
CA LEU A 127 8.50 32.94 -9.40
C LEU A 127 7.46 32.68 -8.30
N THR A 128 6.30 33.32 -8.39
CA THR A 128 5.21 33.10 -7.43
C THR A 128 4.58 31.72 -7.61
N ILE A 129 4.38 31.29 -8.86
CA ILE A 129 3.88 29.95 -9.18
C ILE A 129 4.89 28.89 -8.73
N ASP A 130 6.18 29.10 -8.96
CA ASP A 130 7.25 28.21 -8.50
C ASP A 130 7.25 28.05 -6.98
N ASN A 131 7.13 29.15 -6.24
CA ASN A 131 7.02 29.09 -4.79
C ASN A 131 5.78 28.30 -4.35
N TYR A 132 4.64 28.49 -5.01
CA TYR A 132 3.42 27.75 -4.68
C TYR A 132 3.55 26.25 -4.98
N MET A 133 4.14 25.90 -6.11
CA MET A 133 4.44 24.50 -6.47
C MET A 133 5.39 23.86 -5.46
N HIS A 134 6.40 24.61 -4.99
CA HIS A 134 7.33 24.12 -3.98
C HIS A 134 6.60 23.82 -2.66
N LEU A 135 5.73 24.72 -2.19
CA LEU A 135 4.92 24.51 -0.99
C LEU A 135 4.01 23.28 -1.09
N VAL A 136 3.34 23.11 -2.24
CA VAL A 136 2.48 21.94 -2.48
C VAL A 136 3.29 20.66 -2.44
N ARG A 137 4.44 20.59 -3.13
CA ARG A 137 5.33 19.42 -3.08
C ARG A 137 5.82 19.13 -1.66
N SER A 138 6.12 20.15 -0.86
CA SER A 138 6.50 19.97 0.55
C SER A 138 5.38 19.33 1.37
N VAL A 139 4.14 19.80 1.21
CA VAL A 139 2.98 19.23 1.91
C VAL A 139 2.68 17.81 1.45
N ILE A 140 2.81 17.52 0.15
CA ILE A 140 2.70 16.15 -0.39
C ILE A 140 3.78 15.24 0.22
N GLY A 141 5.02 15.72 0.34
CA GLY A 141 6.08 14.99 1.04
C GLY A 141 5.74 14.65 2.49
N LEU A 142 5.08 15.56 3.22
CA LEU A 142 4.59 15.28 4.58
C LEU A 142 3.53 14.17 4.60
N MET A 143 2.66 14.10 3.58
CA MET A 143 1.70 12.99 3.45
C MET A 143 2.42 11.65 3.25
N ASP A 144 3.48 11.63 2.44
CA ASP A 144 4.32 10.44 2.22
C ASP A 144 4.97 9.96 3.53
N GLU A 145 5.47 10.89 4.34
CA GLU A 145 6.05 10.57 5.66
C GLU A 145 5.01 10.07 6.69
N LEU A 146 3.76 10.55 6.60
CA LEU A 146 2.66 10.12 7.46
C LEU A 146 2.07 8.78 7.03
N TYR A 147 2.14 8.47 5.74
CA TYR A 147 1.53 7.29 5.14
C TYR A 147 1.91 5.98 5.85
N PRO A 148 3.18 5.70 6.22
CA PRO A 148 3.56 4.50 6.96
C PRO A 148 2.78 4.22 8.23
N THR A 149 2.29 5.25 8.91
CA THR A 149 1.54 5.10 10.15
C THR A 149 0.03 5.17 9.93
N LEU A 150 -0.44 5.97 8.97
CA LEU A 150 -1.85 6.36 8.85
C LEU A 150 -2.56 5.87 7.59
N ARG A 151 -1.85 5.32 6.60
CA ARG A 151 -2.43 4.87 5.31
C ARG A 151 -3.28 5.96 4.67
N HIS A 152 -4.50 5.65 4.22
CA HIS A 152 -5.42 6.58 3.57
C HIS A 152 -5.79 7.77 4.46
N LEU A 153 -5.79 7.59 5.80
CA LEU A 153 -6.03 8.68 6.75
C LEU A 153 -4.94 9.76 6.70
N ALA A 154 -3.74 9.46 6.20
CA ALA A 154 -2.72 10.49 5.96
C ALA A 154 -3.22 11.52 4.93
N PHE A 155 -3.87 11.06 3.86
CA PHE A 155 -4.36 11.93 2.81
C PHE A 155 -5.64 12.66 3.23
N GLU A 156 -6.59 11.96 3.86
CA GLU A 156 -7.80 12.58 4.42
C GLU A 156 -7.45 13.63 5.48
N GLY A 157 -6.57 13.26 6.42
CA GLY A 157 -6.04 14.10 7.47
C GLY A 157 -5.56 15.46 6.96
N VAL A 158 -4.70 15.41 5.93
CA VAL A 158 -4.09 16.62 5.38
C VAL A 158 -5.04 17.38 4.45
N LEU A 159 -5.77 16.69 3.56
CA LEU A 159 -6.56 17.37 2.53
C LEU A 159 -7.93 17.86 3.00
N LEU A 160 -8.52 17.22 4.01
CA LEU A 160 -9.84 17.62 4.52
C LEU A 160 -9.71 18.53 5.75
N PHE A 161 -8.76 18.26 6.66
CA PHE A 161 -8.72 18.91 7.98
C PHE A 161 -7.63 19.97 8.12
N ALA A 162 -6.51 19.83 7.40
CA ALA A 162 -5.44 20.84 7.43
C ALA A 162 -5.78 22.07 6.59
N SER A 163 -5.26 23.22 7.02
CA SER A 163 -5.43 24.45 6.27
C SER A 163 -4.45 24.46 5.10
N LEU A 164 -4.97 24.43 3.87
CA LEU A 164 -4.17 24.48 2.64
C LEU A 164 -3.92 25.92 2.17
N SER A 165 -3.92 26.88 3.10
CA SER A 165 -3.50 28.26 2.79
C SER A 165 -1.98 28.29 2.59
N LEU A 166 -1.51 29.17 1.70
CA LEU A 166 -0.07 29.26 1.39
C LEU A 166 0.80 29.55 2.62
N SER A 167 0.30 30.39 3.52
CA SER A 167 1.00 30.75 4.77
C SER A 167 1.12 29.54 5.70
N ASP A 168 0.05 28.74 5.82
CA ASP A 168 0.03 27.57 6.70
C ASP A 168 0.90 26.45 6.12
N MET A 169 0.87 26.24 4.79
CA MET A 169 1.74 25.28 4.11
C MET A 169 3.23 25.63 4.25
N ASP A 170 3.61 26.91 4.17
CA ASP A 170 4.99 27.33 4.43
C ASP A 170 5.41 27.03 5.87
N TYR A 171 4.47 27.10 6.81
CA TYR A 171 4.74 26.78 8.20
C TYR A 171 4.89 25.27 8.42
N TYR A 172 4.01 24.44 7.86
CA TYR A 172 4.12 22.98 7.93
C TYR A 172 5.46 22.48 7.38
N ARG A 173 5.97 23.13 6.32
CA ARG A 173 7.29 22.85 5.74
C ARG A 173 8.44 23.17 6.70
N ARG A 174 8.34 24.24 7.50
CA ARG A 174 9.39 24.65 8.44
C ARG A 174 9.43 23.79 9.69
N GLU A 175 8.26 23.34 10.16
CA GLU A 175 8.10 22.54 11.38
C GLU A 175 7.48 21.15 11.09
N PRO A 176 8.15 20.30 10.29
CA PRO A 176 7.59 19.01 9.86
C PRO A 176 7.35 18.05 11.04
N ALA A 177 8.18 18.13 12.08
CA ALA A 177 8.03 17.29 13.27
C ALA A 177 6.76 17.65 14.07
N GLU A 178 6.51 18.94 14.31
CA GLU A 178 5.31 19.40 15.01
C GLU A 178 4.04 19.14 14.21
N PHE A 179 4.11 19.29 12.88
CA PHE A 179 3.02 18.92 11.99
C PHE A 179 2.64 17.44 12.15
N LYS A 180 3.62 16.54 12.11
CA LYS A 180 3.39 15.10 12.26
C LYS A 180 2.81 14.72 13.62
N LEU A 181 3.18 15.43 14.69
CA LEU A 181 2.63 15.22 16.04
C LEU A 181 1.13 15.56 16.16
N CYS A 182 0.54 16.27 15.19
CA CYS A 182 -0.89 16.53 15.18
C CYS A 182 -1.72 15.28 14.85
N PHE A 183 -1.11 14.25 14.26
CA PHE A 183 -1.80 13.06 13.81
C PHE A 183 -1.62 11.91 14.81
N SER A 184 -2.74 11.44 15.35
CA SER A 184 -2.73 10.32 16.31
C SER A 184 -2.64 8.98 15.60
N LYS A 185 -1.92 8.03 16.21
CA LYS A 185 -1.90 6.65 15.71
C LYS A 185 -3.26 6.01 15.94
N ILE A 186 -3.86 5.49 14.88
CA ILE A 186 -5.18 4.86 14.91
C ILE A 186 -5.09 3.51 14.21
N LYS A 187 -5.90 2.56 14.65
CA LYS A 187 -6.00 1.25 14.03
C LYS A 187 -6.63 1.41 12.65
N ILE A 188 -5.88 1.07 11.61
CA ILE A 188 -6.41 1.10 10.24
C ILE A 188 -7.31 -0.12 10.04
N VAL A 189 -8.52 0.13 9.59
CA VAL A 189 -9.49 -0.89 9.16
C VAL A 189 -9.81 -0.70 7.67
N PRO A 190 -10.28 -1.74 6.97
CA PRO A 190 -10.79 -1.57 5.62
C PRO A 190 -12.00 -0.63 5.60
N GLU A 191 -11.97 0.41 4.76
CA GLU A 191 -13.02 1.43 4.66
C GLU A 191 -13.27 1.81 3.20
N GLU A 192 -14.50 2.21 2.88
CA GLU A 192 -14.87 2.67 1.54
C GLU A 192 -14.03 3.87 1.09
N HIS A 193 -13.70 4.75 2.03
CA HIS A 193 -12.86 5.94 1.84
C HIS A 193 -11.48 5.60 1.27
N ALA A 194 -10.91 4.45 1.63
CA ALA A 194 -9.61 4.02 1.16
C ALA A 194 -9.60 3.59 -0.31
N SER A 195 -10.75 3.13 -0.85
CA SER A 195 -10.87 2.75 -2.26
C SER A 195 -10.85 3.94 -3.21
N LEU A 196 -11.23 5.12 -2.72
CA LEU A 196 -11.09 6.42 -3.39
C LEU A 196 -10.22 7.35 -2.56
N ALA A 197 -9.03 6.86 -2.17
CA ALA A 197 -8.09 7.63 -1.39
C ALA A 197 -7.76 8.97 -2.07
N LEU A 198 -7.67 10.04 -1.27
CA LEU A 198 -7.30 11.38 -1.74
C LEU A 198 -5.79 11.50 -2.06
N TYR A 199 -5.23 10.48 -2.73
CA TYR A 199 -3.83 10.42 -3.07
C TYR A 199 -3.51 11.34 -4.27
N PRO A 200 -2.59 12.32 -4.13
CA PRO A 200 -2.41 13.36 -5.16
C PRO A 200 -2.08 12.83 -6.57
N PRO A 201 -1.18 11.83 -6.76
CA PRO A 201 -0.96 11.25 -8.08
C PRO A 201 -2.21 10.67 -8.76
N PHE A 202 -3.11 10.02 -8.01
CA PHE A 202 -4.34 9.46 -8.59
C PHE A 202 -5.31 10.56 -9.02
N LEU A 203 -5.44 11.62 -8.22
CA LEU A 203 -6.25 12.79 -8.56
C LEU A 203 -5.71 13.48 -9.83
N VAL A 204 -4.39 13.60 -9.95
CA VAL A 204 -3.76 14.20 -11.15
C VAL A 204 -4.00 13.35 -12.38
N ILE A 205 -3.71 12.04 -12.33
CA ILE A 205 -3.87 11.16 -13.51
C ILE A 205 -5.33 11.07 -13.93
N SER A 206 -6.26 11.09 -12.97
CA SER A 206 -7.69 11.12 -13.29
C SER A 206 -8.12 12.42 -13.96
N ARG A 207 -7.47 13.56 -13.64
CA ARG A 207 -7.67 14.86 -14.33
C ARG A 207 -6.94 14.95 -15.68
N ARG A 208 -5.81 14.25 -15.80
CA ARG A 208 -4.91 14.26 -16.95
C ARG A 208 -4.64 12.82 -17.39
N PRO A 209 -5.59 12.16 -18.07
CA PRO A 209 -5.44 10.78 -18.52
C PRO A 209 -4.23 10.58 -19.43
N GLU A 210 -3.69 11.65 -20.03
CA GLU A 210 -2.47 11.61 -20.85
C GLU A 210 -1.23 11.12 -20.06
N TYR A 211 -1.28 11.14 -18.73
CA TYR A 211 -0.21 10.66 -17.86
C TYR A 211 -0.42 9.24 -17.32
N TRP A 212 -1.44 8.51 -17.79
CA TRP A 212 -1.74 7.15 -17.34
C TRP A 212 -0.53 6.19 -17.38
N ASP A 213 0.18 6.20 -18.51
CA ASP A 213 1.38 5.36 -18.71
C ASP A 213 2.65 5.97 -18.10
N LYS A 214 2.55 7.18 -17.55
CA LYS A 214 3.66 7.94 -16.96
C LYS A 214 3.55 8.03 -15.44
N TYR A 215 2.94 7.03 -14.80
CA TYR A 215 2.71 7.00 -13.35
C TYR A 215 3.97 7.33 -12.54
N ASP A 216 5.10 6.68 -12.84
CA ASP A 216 6.35 6.92 -12.11
C ASP A 216 6.85 8.37 -12.26
N LEU A 217 6.66 8.99 -13.43
CA LEU A 217 7.02 10.41 -13.66
C LEU A 217 6.11 11.36 -12.87
N VAL A 218 4.82 11.03 -12.74
CA VAL A 218 3.88 11.79 -11.90
C VAL A 218 4.32 11.72 -10.43
N CYS A 219 4.66 10.52 -9.94
CA CYS A 219 5.20 10.31 -8.60
C CYS A 219 6.51 11.07 -8.37
N GLU A 220 7.42 11.06 -9.33
CA GLU A 220 8.68 11.80 -9.28
C GLU A 220 8.45 13.32 -9.22
N ALA A 221 7.58 13.84 -10.10
CA ALA A 221 7.22 15.26 -10.16
C ALA A 221 6.65 15.78 -8.83
N LEU A 222 5.93 14.91 -8.11
CA LEU A 222 5.29 15.21 -6.83
C LEU A 222 6.13 14.80 -5.61
N LYS A 223 7.25 14.10 -5.82
CA LYS A 223 8.14 13.56 -4.77
C LYS A 223 7.40 12.67 -3.76
N ILE A 224 6.57 11.76 -4.27
CA ILE A 224 5.77 10.84 -3.46
C ILE A 224 5.72 9.46 -4.11
N ARG A 225 5.94 8.39 -3.34
CA ARG A 225 5.95 7.01 -3.89
C ARG A 225 5.38 5.94 -2.96
N CYS A 226 4.49 6.33 -2.06
CA CYS A 226 3.88 5.40 -1.12
C CYS A 226 2.89 4.39 -1.72
N LEU A 227 2.33 4.62 -2.91
CA LEU A 227 1.37 3.71 -3.55
C LEU A 227 1.86 3.23 -4.93
N PRO A 228 1.63 1.94 -5.28
CA PRO A 228 1.98 1.41 -6.60
C PRO A 228 0.90 1.72 -7.66
N LYS A 229 1.25 1.58 -8.95
CA LYS A 229 0.32 1.72 -10.08
C LYS A 229 -0.88 0.77 -9.99
N ALA A 230 -0.73 -0.39 -9.34
CA ALA A 230 -1.85 -1.31 -9.12
C ALA A 230 -3.02 -0.67 -8.35
N GLU A 231 -2.72 0.22 -7.39
CA GLU A 231 -3.74 0.94 -6.62
C GLU A 231 -4.41 2.04 -7.45
N LEU A 232 -3.73 2.60 -8.45
CA LEU A 232 -4.35 3.51 -9.43
C LEU A 232 -5.43 2.77 -10.23
N LEU A 233 -5.18 1.53 -10.67
CA LEU A 233 -6.17 0.74 -11.41
C LEU A 233 -7.44 0.50 -10.58
N ARG A 234 -7.27 0.16 -9.29
CA ARG A 234 -8.39 0.00 -8.36
C ARG A 234 -9.15 1.31 -8.19
N PHE A 235 -8.45 2.40 -7.92
CA PHE A 235 -9.04 3.73 -7.78
C PHE A 235 -9.88 4.11 -9.00
N THR A 236 -9.35 3.93 -10.21
CA THR A 236 -10.06 4.25 -11.46
C THR A 236 -11.27 3.36 -11.69
N SER A 237 -11.15 2.05 -11.45
CA SER A 237 -12.28 1.11 -11.54
C SER A 237 -13.42 1.47 -10.56
N VAL A 238 -13.08 1.89 -9.35
CA VAL A 238 -14.07 2.36 -8.36
C VAL A 238 -14.72 3.67 -8.80
N LEU A 239 -13.96 4.60 -9.38
CA LEU A 239 -14.48 5.85 -9.90
C LEU A 239 -15.43 5.63 -11.09
N GLU A 240 -15.12 4.69 -11.98
CA GLU A 240 -15.96 4.33 -13.13
C GLU A 240 -17.24 3.60 -12.70
N SER A 241 -17.12 2.63 -11.79
CA SER A 241 -18.25 1.85 -11.27
C SER A 241 -19.15 2.65 -10.32
N LYS A 242 -18.66 3.79 -9.80
CA LYS A 242 -19.34 4.69 -8.85
C LYS A 242 -19.67 4.01 -7.52
N LYS A 243 -18.95 2.95 -7.18
CA LYS A 243 -19.21 2.11 -6.00
C LYS A 243 -17.95 1.97 -5.17
N PRO A 244 -17.70 2.90 -4.23
CA PRO A 244 -16.65 2.72 -3.23
C PRO A 244 -16.89 1.45 -2.43
N VAL A 245 -15.83 0.67 -2.24
CA VAL A 245 -15.86 -0.62 -1.55
C VAL A 245 -14.87 -0.61 -0.39
N PRO A 246 -15.13 -1.31 0.72
CA PRO A 246 -14.18 -1.40 1.81
C PRO A 246 -12.82 -1.91 1.32
N HIS A 247 -11.78 -1.10 1.49
CA HIS A 247 -10.42 -1.41 1.07
C HIS A 247 -9.41 -0.99 2.13
N ALA A 248 -8.26 -1.62 2.15
CA ALA A 248 -7.15 -1.19 3.00
C ALA A 248 -5.93 -0.97 2.12
N LEU A 249 -5.46 0.28 2.05
CA LEU A 249 -4.28 0.62 1.26
C LEU A 249 -3.04 -0.16 1.77
N PRO A 250 -2.10 -0.50 0.86
CA PRO A 250 -0.97 -1.36 1.18
C PRO A 250 -0.03 -0.72 2.20
N SER A 251 0.45 -1.53 3.13
CA SER A 251 1.38 -1.07 4.15
C SER A 251 2.81 -0.95 3.60
N PRO A 252 3.51 0.19 3.74
CA PRO A 252 4.89 0.32 3.27
C PRO A 252 5.85 -0.47 4.15
N HIS A 253 5.40 -0.90 5.33
CA HIS A 253 5.97 -1.98 6.10
C HIS A 253 4.83 -2.97 6.22
N PRO A 254 4.61 -3.91 5.30
CA PRO A 254 3.59 -4.96 5.49
C PRO A 254 3.67 -5.39 6.96
N PRO A 255 2.54 -5.39 7.71
CA PRO A 255 2.57 -5.78 9.12
C PRO A 255 3.39 -7.06 9.14
N ARG A 256 4.57 -7.05 9.80
CA ARG A 256 5.60 -8.09 9.67
C ARG A 256 4.84 -9.38 9.51
N LYS A 257 4.75 -9.88 8.27
CA LYS A 257 3.94 -11.04 8.01
C LYS A 257 4.79 -12.09 8.66
N ARG A 258 4.45 -12.39 9.91
CA ARG A 258 4.79 -13.65 10.51
C ARG A 258 4.17 -14.61 9.53
N LEU A 259 4.99 -15.11 8.62
CA LEU A 259 4.59 -16.23 7.81
C LEU A 259 4.62 -17.37 8.80
N TYR A 260 3.46 -17.99 8.95
CA TYR A 260 3.42 -19.29 9.59
C TYR A 260 4.18 -20.21 8.65
N ASP A 261 5.42 -20.46 9.00
CA ASP A 261 6.31 -21.33 8.27
C ASP A 261 5.81 -22.75 8.53
N VAL A 262 4.99 -23.26 7.61
CA VAL A 262 4.31 -24.54 7.73
C VAL A 262 5.32 -25.71 7.75
N VAL A 263 6.56 -25.41 7.37
CA VAL A 263 7.75 -26.25 7.34
C VAL A 263 8.55 -26.15 8.65
N ARG A 264 8.22 -25.25 9.57
CA ARG A 264 8.95 -25.09 10.84
C ARG A 264 7.99 -25.01 12.03
N ASP A 265 6.69 -25.23 11.82
CA ASP A 265 5.55 -24.97 12.74
C ASP A 265 5.78 -23.72 13.64
N MET A 266 6.34 -22.67 13.05
CA MET A 266 6.70 -21.45 13.76
C MET A 266 6.41 -20.23 12.92
N TRP A 267 6.17 -19.14 13.62
CA TRP A 267 6.02 -17.82 13.01
C TRP A 267 7.40 -17.24 12.75
N VAL A 268 7.77 -17.07 11.48
CA VAL A 268 9.09 -16.58 11.06
C VAL A 268 8.96 -15.20 10.43
N ASP A 269 9.92 -14.32 10.72
CA ASP A 269 10.01 -12.98 10.13
C ASP A 269 10.52 -13.09 8.67
N GLU A 270 9.85 -12.39 7.75
CA GLU A 270 10.07 -12.43 6.29
C GLU A 270 11.51 -12.04 5.85
N ASP A 271 12.23 -11.26 6.66
CA ASP A 271 13.63 -10.85 6.39
C ASP A 271 14.63 -12.02 6.45
N HIS A 272 14.24 -13.18 6.99
CA HIS A 272 15.06 -14.39 6.99
C HIS A 272 14.73 -15.34 5.83
N ALA A 273 13.66 -15.10 5.10
CA ALA A 273 13.27 -15.86 3.91
C ALA A 273 13.73 -15.11 2.65
N ASN A 274 15.03 -14.92 2.50
CA ASN A 274 15.54 -14.41 1.24
C ASN A 274 15.15 -15.36 0.10
N THR A 275 14.53 -14.74 -0.92
CA THR A 275 14.34 -15.22 -2.29
C THR A 275 13.15 -16.15 -2.58
N THR A 276 11.91 -15.70 -2.34
CA THR A 276 10.81 -16.07 -3.27
C THR A 276 9.75 -14.96 -3.32
N THR A 277 9.67 -14.29 -4.47
CA THR A 277 8.74 -13.22 -4.78
C THR A 277 7.31 -13.75 -4.82
N CYS A 278 6.55 -13.59 -3.74
CA CYS A 278 5.11 -13.88 -3.75
C CYS A 278 4.34 -12.68 -4.30
N LEU A 279 4.03 -12.75 -5.60
CA LEU A 279 3.04 -11.90 -6.25
C LEU A 279 1.64 -12.19 -5.68
N ASP A 280 0.85 -11.13 -5.60
CA ASP A 280 -0.55 -11.12 -5.20
C ASP A 280 -1.39 -11.72 -6.34
N THR A 281 -2.08 -12.83 -6.09
CA THR A 281 -2.39 -13.77 -7.18
C THR A 281 -3.86 -14.09 -7.40
N GLU A 282 -4.77 -13.40 -6.70
CA GLU A 282 -6.21 -13.49 -7.00
C GLU A 282 -6.65 -12.63 -8.21
N VAL A 283 -5.74 -11.87 -8.85
CA VAL A 283 -6.09 -10.92 -9.93
C VAL A 283 -5.53 -11.31 -11.31
N MET A 284 -4.70 -12.36 -11.45
CA MET A 284 -3.93 -12.58 -12.69
C MET A 284 -4.16 -13.87 -13.48
N PHE A 285 -4.97 -14.83 -13.03
CA PHE A 285 -4.99 -16.15 -13.69
C PHE A 285 -6.40 -16.61 -14.04
N PRO A 286 -6.85 -16.49 -15.30
CA PRO A 286 -7.95 -17.31 -15.78
C PRO A 286 -7.38 -18.69 -16.06
N ILE A 287 -7.33 -19.55 -15.04
CA ILE A 287 -7.19 -20.99 -15.25
C ILE A 287 -8.51 -21.42 -15.89
N SER A 288 -8.44 -21.80 -17.17
CA SER A 288 -9.59 -22.37 -17.86
C SER A 288 -9.93 -23.69 -17.17
N ASP A 289 -11.15 -23.75 -16.66
CA ASP A 289 -11.75 -24.83 -15.87
C ASP A 289 -11.28 -24.97 -14.42
N ARG A 290 -12.24 -24.83 -13.51
CA ARG A 290 -12.06 -24.99 -12.08
C ARG A 290 -11.75 -26.46 -11.72
N ILE A 291 -10.48 -26.85 -11.72
CA ILE A 291 -10.01 -28.15 -11.22
C ILE A 291 -10.49 -28.35 -9.77
N THR A 292 -11.45 -29.26 -9.60
CA THR A 292 -11.91 -29.72 -8.29
C THR A 292 -11.37 -31.12 -8.06
N GLY A 293 -10.56 -31.31 -7.01
CA GLY A 293 -9.87 -32.58 -6.77
C GLY A 293 -8.54 -32.66 -7.51
N TYR A 294 -8.31 -33.73 -8.28
CA TYR A 294 -7.03 -33.95 -8.95
C TYR A 294 -7.18 -34.45 -10.38
N LYS A 295 -6.12 -34.28 -11.17
CA LYS A 295 -5.96 -34.86 -12.51
C LYS A 295 -4.59 -35.50 -12.64
N VAL A 296 -4.54 -36.69 -13.21
CA VAL A 296 -3.29 -37.36 -13.59
C VAL A 296 -3.03 -37.05 -15.06
N PHE A 297 -1.79 -36.73 -15.41
CA PHE A 297 -1.37 -36.51 -16.79
C PHE A 297 -0.09 -37.29 -17.09
N ARG A 298 0.14 -37.59 -18.36
CA ARG A 298 1.34 -38.30 -18.79
C ARG A 298 2.48 -37.32 -18.99
N ILE A 299 3.67 -37.66 -18.51
CA ILE A 299 4.88 -36.86 -18.69
C ILE A 299 5.64 -37.40 -19.92
N PRO A 300 6.11 -36.55 -20.86
CA PRO A 300 6.99 -36.98 -21.95
C PRO A 300 8.27 -37.64 -21.44
N GLU A 301 8.76 -38.67 -22.14
CA GLU A 301 9.95 -39.43 -21.76
C GLU A 301 11.20 -38.54 -21.60
N THR A 302 11.32 -37.49 -22.41
CA THR A 302 12.39 -36.50 -22.29
C THR A 302 12.37 -35.78 -20.94
N ILE A 303 11.20 -35.31 -20.50
CA ILE A 303 11.04 -34.64 -19.21
C ILE A 303 11.23 -35.62 -18.05
N GLN A 304 10.81 -36.88 -18.20
CA GLN A 304 11.06 -37.92 -17.20
C GLN A 304 12.56 -38.14 -16.97
N GLN A 305 13.35 -38.22 -18.06
CA GLN A 305 14.80 -38.38 -17.98
C GLN A 305 15.46 -37.16 -17.32
N GLU A 306 15.05 -35.94 -17.70
CA GLU A 306 15.57 -34.71 -17.09
C GLU A 306 15.20 -34.60 -15.60
N ALA A 307 13.97 -34.96 -15.22
CA ALA A 307 13.53 -35.00 -13.82
C ALA A 307 14.32 -36.03 -13.01
N ALA A 308 14.62 -37.19 -13.60
CA ALA A 308 15.45 -38.22 -12.97
C ALA A 308 16.89 -37.76 -12.75
N GLU A 309 17.49 -37.07 -13.71
CA GLU A 309 18.83 -36.49 -13.55
C GLU A 309 18.83 -35.34 -12.53
N ALA A 310 17.82 -34.48 -12.55
CA ALA A 310 17.67 -33.42 -11.56
C ALA A 310 17.54 -33.97 -10.14
N GLY A 311 16.81 -35.09 -9.96
CA GLY A 311 16.64 -35.76 -8.67
C GLY A 311 17.94 -36.24 -8.01
N LYS A 312 19.02 -36.42 -8.79
CA LYS A 312 20.36 -36.77 -8.28
C LYS A 312 21.07 -35.57 -7.64
N VAL A 313 20.64 -34.34 -7.93
CA VAL A 313 21.23 -33.10 -7.39
C VAL A 313 20.50 -32.72 -6.10
N GLN A 314 20.96 -33.30 -4.99
CA GLN A 314 20.41 -33.06 -3.65
C GLN A 314 21.39 -32.22 -2.84
N ASP A 315 21.29 -30.89 -2.97
CA ASP A 315 22.03 -29.95 -2.13
C ASP A 315 21.13 -29.41 -1.01
N GLY A 316 21.69 -29.00 0.13
CA GLY A 316 20.95 -28.38 1.24
C GLY A 316 19.67 -29.10 1.66
N CYS A 317 19.78 -30.17 2.45
CA CYS A 317 18.63 -30.94 2.93
C CYS A 317 18.08 -30.36 4.25
N GLU A 318 16.91 -29.73 4.21
CA GLU A 318 16.24 -29.18 5.39
C GLU A 318 14.93 -29.91 5.69
N ARG A 319 14.77 -30.40 6.93
CA ARG A 319 13.51 -31.00 7.37
C ARG A 319 12.41 -29.95 7.44
N GLN A 320 11.23 -30.32 6.96
CA GLN A 320 10.01 -29.56 7.09
C GLN A 320 9.16 -30.12 8.24
N ASP A 321 9.01 -29.33 9.30
CA ASP A 321 8.12 -29.45 10.44
C ASP A 321 6.65 -29.21 10.05
N LEU A 322 6.08 -30.23 9.41
CA LEU A 322 4.67 -30.31 9.09
C LEU A 322 3.99 -31.23 10.12
N ARG A 323 2.94 -30.75 10.80
CA ARG A 323 2.27 -31.50 11.88
C ARG A 323 1.84 -32.92 11.52
N ASN A 324 1.54 -33.17 10.24
CA ASN A 324 0.99 -34.44 9.76
C ASN A 324 1.84 -35.08 8.64
N ALA A 325 3.05 -34.60 8.38
CA ALA A 325 3.92 -35.13 7.33
C ALA A 325 5.40 -34.99 7.67
N VAL A 326 6.21 -35.96 7.23
CA VAL A 326 7.66 -35.95 7.32
C VAL A 326 8.19 -35.62 5.94
N ILE A 327 8.58 -34.36 5.73
CA ILE A 327 9.07 -33.86 4.44
C ILE A 327 10.44 -33.23 4.62
N PHE A 328 11.28 -33.33 3.60
CA PHE A 328 12.57 -32.67 3.51
C PHE A 328 12.61 -31.88 2.21
N ARG A 329 13.10 -30.65 2.27
CA ARG A 329 13.32 -29.80 1.11
C ARG A 329 14.79 -29.80 0.76
N PHE A 330 15.06 -29.89 -0.54
CA PHE A 330 16.40 -29.70 -1.09
C PHE A 330 16.53 -28.31 -1.72
N GLY A 331 17.77 -27.86 -1.86
CA GLY A 331 18.17 -26.69 -2.63
C GLY A 331 17.76 -26.81 -4.09
N TRP A 332 17.26 -25.71 -4.64
CA TRP A 332 16.87 -25.60 -6.04
C TRP A 332 18.08 -25.21 -6.90
N SER A 333 18.25 -25.85 -8.04
CA SER A 333 19.42 -25.68 -8.92
C SER A 333 19.01 -25.51 -10.38
N SER A 334 19.99 -25.22 -11.25
CA SER A 334 19.73 -24.99 -12.67
C SER A 334 19.11 -26.19 -13.39
N CYS A 335 19.44 -27.43 -13.01
CA CYS A 335 18.81 -28.62 -13.61
C CYS A 335 17.32 -28.73 -13.26
N HIS A 336 16.94 -28.34 -12.04
CA HIS A 336 15.53 -28.28 -11.63
C HIS A 336 14.75 -27.22 -12.42
N SER A 337 15.36 -26.06 -12.67
CA SER A 337 14.76 -24.99 -13.48
C SER A 337 14.51 -25.41 -14.93
N ILE A 338 15.37 -26.23 -15.52
CA ILE A 338 15.17 -26.76 -16.89
C ILE A 338 13.92 -27.64 -16.94
N VAL A 339 13.79 -28.57 -15.98
CA VAL A 339 12.61 -29.46 -15.89
C VAL A 339 11.34 -28.65 -15.69
N ALA A 340 11.34 -27.69 -14.76
CA ALA A 340 10.19 -26.83 -14.52
C ALA A 340 9.78 -26.04 -15.77
N LYS A 341 10.76 -25.56 -16.56
CA LYS A 341 10.50 -24.86 -17.82
C LYS A 341 9.78 -25.76 -18.83
N HIS A 342 10.29 -26.97 -19.07
CA HIS A 342 9.65 -27.88 -20.02
C HIS A 342 8.27 -28.35 -19.54
N ILE A 343 8.05 -28.45 -18.22
CA ILE A 343 6.73 -28.71 -17.66
C ILE A 343 5.77 -27.53 -17.94
N TYR A 344 6.20 -26.28 -17.82
CA TYR A 344 5.35 -25.14 -18.19
C TYR A 344 4.92 -25.22 -19.65
N ASP A 345 5.87 -25.47 -20.56
CA ASP A 345 5.61 -25.59 -21.99
C ASP A 345 4.60 -26.73 -22.27
N GLU A 346 4.71 -27.85 -21.55
CA GLU A 346 3.80 -29.00 -21.68
C GLU A 346 2.39 -28.71 -21.13
N LEU A 347 2.29 -28.04 -19.97
CA LEU A 347 1.01 -27.68 -19.34
C LEU A 347 0.24 -26.63 -20.17
N GLU A 348 0.96 -25.73 -20.84
CA GLU A 348 0.41 -24.75 -21.78
C GLU A 348 -0.07 -25.42 -23.07
N VAL A 349 0.78 -26.24 -23.71
CA VAL A 349 0.52 -26.81 -25.04
C VAL A 349 -0.46 -27.98 -25.03
N GLN A 350 -0.38 -28.89 -24.05
CA GLN A 350 -1.18 -30.13 -24.06
C GLN A 350 -2.45 -30.07 -23.22
N LEU A 351 -2.45 -29.31 -22.13
CA LEU A 351 -3.55 -29.34 -21.17
C LEU A 351 -4.39 -28.06 -21.14
N GLY A 352 -3.92 -26.97 -21.76
CA GLY A 352 -4.65 -25.69 -21.80
C GLY A 352 -4.94 -25.09 -20.41
N ILE A 353 -4.19 -25.53 -19.39
CA ILE A 353 -4.41 -25.14 -17.99
C ILE A 353 -3.86 -23.73 -17.73
N LEU A 354 -2.76 -23.39 -18.38
CA LEU A 354 -2.08 -22.10 -18.25
C LEU A 354 -2.37 -21.24 -19.48
N SER A 355 -2.76 -19.98 -19.28
CA SER A 355 -2.92 -19.02 -20.37
C SER A 355 -1.54 -18.53 -20.86
N PRO A 356 -1.35 -18.27 -22.17
CA PRO A 356 -0.10 -17.76 -22.70
C PRO A 356 0.25 -16.41 -22.05
N GLY A 357 1.38 -16.36 -21.34
CA GLY A 357 1.89 -15.14 -20.70
C GLY A 357 1.99 -15.14 -19.16
N ILE A 358 1.98 -16.30 -18.50
CA ILE A 358 1.98 -16.39 -17.03
C ILE A 358 3.34 -16.74 -16.41
N VAL A 359 3.55 -16.06 -15.27
CA VAL A 359 4.64 -15.99 -14.29
C VAL A 359 5.07 -17.36 -13.72
N HIS A 360 6.36 -17.49 -13.42
CA HIS A 360 6.97 -18.62 -12.72
C HIS A 360 6.26 -18.94 -11.39
N GLY A 361 5.71 -20.15 -11.26
CA GLY A 361 5.16 -20.66 -10.01
C GLY A 361 6.25 -20.94 -8.96
N ASN A 362 5.83 -21.09 -7.71
CA ASN A 362 6.73 -21.47 -6.62
C ASN A 362 7.26 -22.89 -6.87
N GLN A 363 8.58 -23.04 -6.86
CA GLN A 363 9.28 -24.24 -7.30
C GLN A 363 10.09 -24.82 -6.16
N PHE A 364 9.83 -26.09 -5.84
CA PHE A 364 10.48 -26.79 -4.76
C PHE A 364 10.83 -28.23 -5.14
N TYR A 365 11.92 -28.74 -4.58
CA TYR A 365 12.27 -30.14 -4.67
C TYR A 365 12.16 -30.77 -3.28
N PHE A 366 11.34 -31.83 -3.16
CA PHE A 366 11.05 -32.47 -1.90
C PHE A 366 11.39 -33.96 -1.90
N ARG A 367 11.77 -34.46 -0.72
CA ARG A 367 11.60 -35.85 -0.29
C ARG A 367 10.47 -35.90 0.74
N HIS A 368 9.44 -36.70 0.49
CA HIS A 368 8.31 -36.90 1.38
C HIS A 368 8.36 -38.33 1.89
N ASP A 369 8.68 -38.51 3.16
CA ASP A 369 8.89 -39.83 3.76
C ASP A 369 7.57 -40.50 4.17
N SER A 370 6.65 -39.72 4.76
CA SER A 370 5.34 -40.22 5.20
C SER A 370 4.36 -39.08 5.55
N GLY A 371 3.06 -39.34 5.44
CA GLY A 371 2.01 -38.48 6.00
C GLY A 371 1.23 -37.70 4.95
N ALA A 372 0.42 -36.74 5.40
CA ALA A 372 -0.58 -36.05 4.59
C ALA A 372 -0.26 -34.57 4.43
N THR A 373 -0.23 -34.11 3.18
CA THR A 373 -0.09 -32.70 2.80
C THR A 373 -1.32 -32.22 2.05
N ARG A 374 -1.89 -31.11 2.52
CA ARG A 374 -3.06 -30.50 1.89
C ARG A 374 -2.66 -29.30 1.05
N ILE A 375 -3.13 -29.26 -0.19
CA ILE A 375 -3.01 -28.10 -1.07
C ILE A 375 -3.89 -26.99 -0.51
N PRO A 376 -3.33 -25.78 -0.25
CA PRO A 376 -4.10 -24.66 0.25
C PRO A 376 -5.27 -24.29 -0.66
N ASN A 377 -6.33 -23.72 -0.07
CA ASN A 377 -7.40 -23.13 -0.86
C ASN A 377 -6.85 -21.93 -1.65
N GLY A 378 -7.23 -21.78 -2.92
CA GLY A 378 -6.68 -20.76 -3.84
C GLY A 378 -5.32 -21.11 -4.44
N TRP A 379 -4.89 -22.37 -4.36
CA TRP A 379 -3.67 -22.87 -5.01
C TRP A 379 -3.91 -24.16 -5.78
N VAL A 380 -3.19 -24.32 -6.87
CA VAL A 380 -3.00 -25.56 -7.62
C VAL A 380 -1.55 -25.98 -7.51
N CYS A 381 -1.30 -27.27 -7.42
CA CYS A 381 0.04 -27.82 -7.35
C CYS A 381 0.26 -28.89 -8.41
N VAL A 382 1.33 -28.75 -9.18
CA VAL A 382 1.82 -29.76 -10.10
C VAL A 382 2.96 -30.51 -9.44
N ILE A 383 2.86 -31.83 -9.43
CA ILE A 383 3.84 -32.73 -8.81
C ILE A 383 4.41 -33.65 -9.88
N ILE A 384 5.74 -33.64 -10.00
CA ILE A 384 6.51 -34.42 -10.97
C ILE A 384 7.49 -35.32 -10.22
N PRO A 385 7.42 -36.65 -10.38
CA PRO A 385 8.36 -37.56 -9.71
C PRO A 385 9.78 -37.40 -10.27
N THR A 386 10.80 -37.50 -9.40
CA THR A 386 12.22 -37.29 -9.78
C THR A 386 13.12 -38.50 -9.59
N ILE A 387 12.62 -39.63 -9.10
CA ILE A 387 13.45 -40.82 -8.94
C ILE A 387 12.87 -41.96 -9.76
N LEU A 388 13.73 -42.62 -10.54
CA LEU A 388 13.49 -43.92 -11.15
C LEU A 388 13.44 -45.02 -10.08
N THR A 389 12.45 -45.01 -9.19
CA THR A 389 12.06 -46.26 -8.56
C THR A 389 11.25 -46.99 -9.62
N VAL A 390 11.71 -48.18 -10.01
CA VAL A 390 10.92 -49.13 -10.81
C VAL A 390 9.64 -49.53 -10.04
N GLU A 391 9.58 -49.19 -8.76
CA GLU A 391 8.47 -49.41 -7.84
C GLU A 391 7.39 -48.33 -8.03
N GLN A 392 6.20 -48.80 -8.38
CA GLN A 392 4.98 -48.02 -8.36
C GLN A 392 4.65 -47.66 -6.92
N VAL A 393 4.32 -46.40 -6.65
CA VAL A 393 3.96 -45.96 -5.30
C VAL A 393 2.47 -45.71 -5.24
N THR A 394 1.78 -46.38 -4.31
CA THR A 394 0.39 -46.05 -4.03
C THR A 394 0.33 -44.79 -3.18
N VAL A 395 -0.32 -43.73 -3.68
CA VAL A 395 -0.59 -42.50 -2.92
C VAL A 395 -2.09 -42.33 -2.76
N THR A 396 -2.51 -41.81 -1.61
CA THR A 396 -3.92 -41.54 -1.33
C THR A 396 -4.21 -40.07 -1.59
N LEU A 397 -5.16 -39.79 -2.47
CA LEU A 397 -5.67 -38.45 -2.74
C LEU A 397 -7.06 -38.30 -2.13
N SER A 398 -7.29 -37.24 -1.35
CA SER A 398 -8.61 -36.91 -0.83
C SER A 398 -9.02 -35.48 -1.10
N TYR A 399 -10.29 -35.26 -1.45
CA TYR A 399 -10.88 -33.94 -1.68
C TYR A 399 -12.38 -33.99 -1.37
N GLY A 400 -12.87 -33.05 -0.56
CA GLY A 400 -14.24 -33.12 -0.02
C GLY A 400 -14.47 -34.44 0.71
N ASP A 401 -15.52 -35.17 0.33
CA ASP A 401 -15.86 -36.50 0.88
C ASP A 401 -15.24 -37.66 0.08
N VAL A 402 -14.45 -37.37 -0.96
CA VAL A 402 -13.84 -38.37 -1.83
C VAL A 402 -12.43 -38.69 -1.33
N GLN A 403 -12.12 -39.98 -1.20
CA GLN A 403 -10.77 -40.50 -0.93
C GLN A 403 -10.49 -41.64 -1.91
N GLN A 404 -9.34 -41.58 -2.58
CA GLN A 404 -8.96 -42.55 -3.60
C GLN A 404 -7.47 -42.86 -3.51
N ASP A 405 -7.15 -44.15 -3.53
CA ASP A 405 -5.78 -44.63 -3.69
C ASP A 405 -5.46 -44.73 -5.17
N ILE A 406 -4.37 -44.09 -5.59
CA ILE A 406 -3.88 -44.14 -6.96
C ILE A 406 -2.48 -44.74 -7.00
N VAL A 407 -2.23 -45.52 -8.04
CA VAL A 407 -0.89 -46.03 -8.34
C VAL A 407 -0.15 -44.94 -9.12
N TRP A 408 0.86 -44.36 -8.50
CA TRP A 408 1.64 -43.26 -9.06
C TRP A 408 2.99 -43.76 -9.59
N CYS A 409 3.27 -43.45 -10.86
CA CYS A 409 4.43 -43.93 -11.62
C CYS A 409 5.22 -42.75 -12.18
N ASN A 410 6.48 -43.00 -12.58
CA ASN A 410 7.38 -41.95 -13.07
C ASN A 410 6.95 -41.31 -14.41
N ASP A 411 6.09 -41.98 -15.16
CA ASP A 411 5.51 -41.46 -16.40
C ASP A 411 4.25 -40.62 -16.18
N SER A 412 3.85 -40.41 -14.93
CA SER A 412 2.63 -39.72 -14.57
C SER A 412 2.90 -38.54 -13.62
N GLY A 413 2.41 -37.37 -13.99
CA GLY A 413 2.38 -36.17 -13.16
C GLY A 413 1.02 -36.02 -12.49
N LEU A 414 1.00 -35.38 -11.33
CA LEU A 414 -0.24 -35.05 -10.63
C LEU A 414 -0.49 -33.55 -10.68
N LEU A 415 -1.71 -33.17 -11.05
CA LEU A 415 -2.23 -31.83 -10.95
C LEU A 415 -3.27 -31.81 -9.84
N LEU A 416 -2.95 -31.16 -8.73
CA LEU A 416 -3.77 -31.13 -7.53
C LEU A 416 -4.46 -29.77 -7.41
N GLY A 417 -5.80 -29.80 -7.35
CA GLY A 417 -6.64 -28.64 -7.12
C GLY A 417 -6.70 -28.21 -5.66
N PRO A 418 -7.28 -27.04 -5.38
CA PRO A 418 -7.33 -26.49 -4.04
C PRO A 418 -8.05 -27.41 -3.07
N GLY A 419 -7.53 -27.51 -1.85
CA GLY A 419 -8.11 -28.31 -0.78
C GLY A 419 -7.85 -29.81 -0.89
N THR A 420 -7.24 -30.29 -1.98
CA THR A 420 -6.85 -31.70 -2.17
C THR A 420 -5.73 -32.08 -1.21
N THR A 421 -5.82 -33.25 -0.60
CA THR A 421 -4.80 -33.80 0.30
C THR A 421 -4.10 -34.97 -0.38
N LEU A 422 -2.78 -34.88 -0.48
CA LEU A 422 -1.90 -35.96 -0.89
C LEU A 422 -1.32 -36.63 0.34
N SER A 423 -1.59 -37.92 0.50
CA SER A 423 -0.99 -38.74 1.56
C SER A 423 -0.07 -39.78 0.95
N ILE A 424 1.17 -39.81 1.43
CA ILE A 424 2.20 -40.71 0.92
C ILE A 424 2.59 -41.70 2.02
N PRO A 425 2.49 -43.02 1.78
CA PRO A 425 2.83 -44.04 2.78
C PRO A 425 4.32 -44.41 2.81
N ASN A 426 5.04 -44.14 1.72
CA ASN A 426 6.45 -44.50 1.52
C ASN A 426 7.25 -43.29 1.03
N VAL A 427 8.58 -43.39 1.05
CA VAL A 427 9.45 -42.29 0.63
C VAL A 427 9.28 -42.00 -0.87
N VAL A 428 8.93 -40.76 -1.21
CA VAL A 428 8.86 -40.28 -2.61
C VAL A 428 9.62 -38.98 -2.78
N TYR A 429 10.21 -38.81 -3.95
CA TYR A 429 10.95 -37.62 -4.34
C TYR A 429 10.28 -36.98 -5.55
N TYR A 430 10.03 -35.68 -5.46
CA TYR A 430 9.30 -34.98 -6.50
C TYR A 430 9.61 -33.48 -6.57
N LEU A 431 9.49 -32.93 -7.77
CA LEU A 431 9.36 -31.50 -7.98
C LEU A 431 7.92 -31.08 -7.73
N SER A 432 7.76 -29.98 -7.03
CA SER A 432 6.50 -29.32 -6.76
C SER A 432 6.52 -27.95 -7.40
N ILE A 433 5.54 -27.69 -8.26
CA ILE A 433 5.34 -26.39 -8.90
C ILE A 433 3.96 -25.90 -8.48
N SER A 434 3.91 -24.88 -7.63
CA SER A 434 2.67 -24.36 -7.10
C SER A 434 2.29 -23.06 -7.78
N PHE A 435 1.05 -23.04 -8.25
CA PHE A 435 0.41 -21.91 -8.86
C PHE A 435 -0.71 -21.42 -7.95
N PRO A 436 -0.93 -20.12 -7.90
CA PRO A 436 -2.16 -19.61 -7.35
C PRO A 436 -3.31 -19.90 -8.33
N TYR A 437 -4.48 -20.17 -7.78
CA TYR A 437 -5.65 -20.71 -8.46
C TYR A 437 -6.90 -19.87 -8.26
#